data_AF-A0A3G8XF49-F1
#
_entry.id   AF-A0A3G8XF49-F1
#
_cell.length_a   1.000
_cell.length_b   1.000
_cell.length_c   1.000
_cell.angle_alpha   90.00
_cell.angle_beta   90.00
_cell.angle_gamma   90.00
#
_symmetry.space_group_name_H-M   'P 1'
#
loop_
_entity.id
_entity.type
_entity.pdbx_description
1 polymer ?
#
loop_
_entity_poly.entity_id
_entity_poly.type
_entity_poly.pdbx_seq_one_letter_code
_entity_poly.pdbx_strand_id
1 'polypeptide(L)'
;MKKQILNLFSLLLLLTGNISLAQELPTCIKNLNKANDLTTIKFVRQINLKGNRVVYEFAITSKRQCMDCPNGTVFYDNNCNQIASFVMGRGPMAHINYGYNALELGKGAYGDLKPRKQLPPVPTCVEMKIANVDSLNKAGVVRVLQVSIKDQILYHFEHAVPKEKLNCKDCSSTFKYYDENCTLAATFTVGGIVGAKASEGFAPTDFYNKRTLQILYNKN
;
A
#
# COMPACT_ATOMS: atom_id res chain seq x y z
N MET A 1 -16.07 20.08 -53.64
CA MET A 1 -15.93 20.63 -52.27
C MET A 1 -16.46 19.76 -51.12
N LYS A 2 -17.31 18.74 -51.35
CA LYS A 2 -17.84 17.90 -50.24
C LYS A 2 -16.87 16.85 -49.67
N LYS A 3 -15.88 16.36 -50.45
CA LYS A 3 -14.92 15.32 -50.01
C LYS A 3 -13.80 15.83 -49.08
N GLN A 4 -13.43 17.10 -49.17
CA GLN A 4 -12.35 17.66 -48.31
C GLN A 4 -12.81 17.90 -46.87
N ILE A 5 -14.09 18.21 -46.65
CA ILE A 5 -14.66 18.45 -45.32
C ILE A 5 -14.74 17.13 -44.51
N LEU A 6 -14.99 16.00 -45.19
CA LEU A 6 -15.13 14.69 -44.53
C LEU A 6 -13.78 14.15 -44.01
N ASN A 7 -12.69 14.42 -44.73
CA ASN A 7 -11.34 14.02 -44.31
C ASN A 7 -10.82 14.85 -43.13
N LEU A 8 -11.21 16.13 -43.03
CA LEU A 8 -10.82 16.98 -41.89
C LEU A 8 -11.52 16.54 -40.60
N PHE A 9 -12.78 16.13 -40.68
CA PHE A 9 -13.55 15.64 -39.54
C PHE A 9 -13.01 14.31 -38.99
N SER A 10 -12.55 13.42 -39.87
CA SER A 10 -11.95 12.13 -39.48
C SER A 10 -10.57 12.31 -38.82
N LEU A 11 -9.79 13.31 -39.26
CA LEU A 11 -8.51 13.65 -38.63
C LEU A 11 -8.69 14.30 -37.24
N LEU A 12 -9.72 15.15 -37.07
CA LEU A 12 -10.03 15.75 -35.77
C LEU A 12 -10.51 14.71 -34.74
N LEU A 13 -11.28 13.70 -35.15
CA LEU A 13 -11.72 12.59 -34.28
C LEU A 13 -10.57 11.68 -33.83
N LEU A 14 -9.51 11.55 -34.64
CA LEU A 14 -8.28 10.84 -34.26
C LEU A 14 -7.40 11.66 -33.29
N LEU A 15 -7.51 12.99 -33.30
CA LEU A 15 -6.78 13.89 -32.40
C LEU A 15 -7.42 14.01 -31.01
N THR A 16 -8.74 13.81 -30.88
CA THR A 16 -9.44 13.81 -29.58
C THR A 16 -9.43 12.47 -28.87
N GLY A 17 -8.95 11.39 -29.51
CA GLY A 17 -8.77 10.08 -28.88
C GLY A 17 -7.61 9.98 -27.89
N ASN A 18 -6.75 11.00 -27.80
CA ASN A 18 -5.66 11.10 -26.82
C ASN A 18 -6.03 12.01 -25.64
N ILE A 19 -7.28 11.96 -25.17
CA ILE A 19 -7.54 12.34 -23.79
C ILE A 19 -6.85 11.26 -22.96
N SER A 20 -5.59 11.52 -22.65
CA SER A 20 -4.83 10.83 -21.62
C SER A 20 -5.71 10.78 -20.38
N LEU A 21 -6.44 9.67 -20.19
CA LEU A 21 -7.03 9.32 -18.92
C LEU A 21 -5.87 9.34 -17.95
N ALA A 22 -5.74 10.43 -17.19
CA ALA A 22 -4.76 10.53 -16.14
C ALA A 22 -5.00 9.32 -15.25
N GLN A 23 -4.04 8.38 -15.26
CA GLN A 23 -4.16 7.17 -14.46
C GLN A 23 -4.25 7.62 -13.00
N GLU A 24 -5.43 7.49 -12.39
CA GLU A 24 -5.65 7.89 -11.01
C GLU A 24 -4.86 6.96 -10.10
N LEU A 25 -3.87 7.51 -9.42
CA LEU A 25 -3.11 6.80 -8.41
C LEU A 25 -3.92 6.70 -7.11
N PRO A 26 -3.90 5.54 -6.43
CA PRO A 26 -4.42 5.42 -5.09
C PRO A 26 -3.87 6.52 -4.16
N THR A 27 -4.74 7.14 -3.36
CA THR A 27 -4.41 8.28 -2.50
C THR A 27 -3.16 8.03 -1.64
N CYS A 28 -3.03 6.80 -1.13
CA CYS A 28 -1.91 6.32 -0.32
C CYS A 28 -0.54 6.37 -0.99
N ILE A 29 -0.46 6.22 -2.32
CA ILE A 29 0.79 6.20 -3.09
C ILE A 29 0.94 7.42 -3.99
N LYS A 30 -0.10 8.25 -4.11
CA LYS A 30 -0.05 9.52 -4.84
C LYS A 30 1.08 10.42 -4.35
N ASN A 31 1.31 10.47 -3.04
CA ASN A 31 2.36 11.28 -2.41
C ASN A 31 3.78 10.70 -2.58
N LEU A 32 3.93 9.50 -3.15
CA LEU A 32 5.24 8.98 -3.53
C LEU A 32 5.83 9.75 -4.71
N ASN A 33 4.99 10.39 -5.53
CA ASN A 33 5.44 11.24 -6.62
C ASN A 33 5.99 12.56 -6.03
N LYS A 34 7.28 12.60 -5.75
CA LYS A 34 7.95 13.69 -5.04
C LYS A 34 9.38 13.88 -5.51
N ALA A 35 9.89 15.10 -5.38
CA ALA A 35 11.28 15.41 -5.63
C ALA A 35 11.87 16.21 -4.46
N ASN A 36 13.13 15.96 -4.15
CA ASN A 36 13.96 16.83 -3.33
C ASN A 36 15.25 17.16 -4.10
N ASP A 37 16.16 17.89 -3.48
CA ASP A 37 17.38 18.37 -4.12
C ASP A 37 18.29 17.26 -4.66
N LEU A 38 18.18 16.02 -4.15
CA LEU A 38 19.06 14.91 -4.49
C LEU A 38 18.36 13.76 -5.21
N THR A 39 17.07 13.53 -4.93
CA THR A 39 16.31 12.35 -5.36
C THR A 39 14.92 12.75 -5.86
N THR A 40 14.54 12.20 -7.02
CA THR A 40 13.21 12.28 -7.60
C THR A 40 12.59 10.89 -7.61
N ILE A 41 11.37 10.77 -7.11
CA ILE A 41 10.54 9.58 -7.23
C ILE A 41 9.36 9.94 -8.12
N LYS A 42 9.18 9.22 -9.23
CA LYS A 42 8.16 9.52 -10.23
C LYS A 42 7.35 8.28 -10.57
N PHE A 43 6.03 8.44 -10.66
CA PHE A 43 5.18 7.42 -11.25
C PHE A 43 5.54 7.18 -12.71
N VAL A 44 5.65 5.92 -13.10
CA VAL A 44 6.01 5.50 -14.46
C VAL A 44 4.77 5.01 -15.21
N ARG A 45 4.12 3.97 -14.66
CA ARG A 45 2.98 3.31 -15.30
C ARG A 45 2.23 2.40 -14.34
N GLN A 46 0.99 2.10 -14.70
CA GLN A 46 0.23 0.98 -14.18
C GLN A 46 0.52 -0.29 -14.98
N ILE A 47 0.67 -1.43 -14.30
CA ILE A 47 0.84 -2.76 -14.86
C ILE A 47 -0.36 -3.61 -14.45
N ASN A 48 -1.12 -4.08 -15.43
CA ASN A 48 -2.23 -5.01 -15.21
C ASN A 48 -1.71 -6.44 -15.33
N LEU A 49 -1.76 -7.20 -14.24
CA LEU A 49 -1.31 -8.57 -14.15
C LEU A 49 -2.50 -9.55 -14.21
N LYS A 50 -2.20 -10.84 -14.37
CA LYS A 50 -3.22 -11.90 -14.32
C LYS A 50 -3.99 -11.88 -13.00
N GLY A 51 -5.28 -12.22 -13.08
CA GLY A 51 -6.18 -12.28 -11.92
C GLY A 51 -6.65 -10.90 -11.43
N ASN A 52 -6.78 -9.92 -12.34
CA ASN A 52 -7.20 -8.54 -12.03
C ASN A 52 -6.30 -7.83 -11.00
N ARG A 53 -5.06 -8.30 -10.86
CA ARG A 53 -4.06 -7.65 -10.00
C ARG A 53 -3.52 -6.44 -10.74
N VAL A 54 -3.45 -5.31 -10.05
CA VAL A 54 -2.90 -4.06 -10.58
C VAL A 54 -1.70 -3.67 -9.74
N VAL A 55 -0.63 -3.25 -10.42
CA VAL A 55 0.63 -2.83 -9.82
C VAL A 55 1.04 -1.47 -10.38
N TYR A 56 1.56 -0.60 -9.53
CA TYR A 56 2.02 0.73 -9.88
C TYR A 56 3.55 0.79 -9.80
N GLU A 57 4.19 1.13 -10.91
CA GLU A 57 5.64 1.28 -11.01
C GLU A 57 6.05 2.72 -10.74
N PHE A 58 7.03 2.90 -9.85
CA PHE A 58 7.70 4.18 -9.61
C PHE A 58 9.20 4.05 -9.90
N ALA A 59 9.74 5.06 -10.57
CA ALA A 59 11.17 5.22 -10.78
C ALA A 59 11.75 6.13 -9.71
N ILE A 60 12.90 5.76 -9.17
CA ILE A 60 13.71 6.54 -8.24
C ILE A 60 14.99 6.92 -8.98
N THR A 61 15.22 8.21 -9.14
CA THR A 61 16.42 8.74 -9.80
C THR A 61 17.06 9.76 -8.88
N SER A 62 18.35 9.62 -8.64
CA SER A 62 19.13 10.54 -7.82
C SER A 62 20.25 11.20 -8.61
N LYS A 63 20.63 12.41 -8.19
CA LYS A 63 21.76 13.13 -8.77
C LYS A 63 23.05 12.33 -8.56
N ARG A 64 23.93 12.35 -9.57
CA ARG A 64 25.23 11.63 -9.56
C ARG A 64 26.11 11.97 -8.36
N GLN A 65 26.00 13.19 -7.83
CA GLN A 65 26.76 13.67 -6.68
C GLN A 65 26.36 13.00 -5.34
N CYS A 66 25.25 12.26 -5.29
CA CYS A 66 24.84 11.55 -4.09
C CYS A 66 25.20 10.07 -4.18
N MET A 67 26.35 9.70 -3.60
CA MET A 67 26.88 8.32 -3.65
C MET A 67 25.98 7.30 -2.92
N ASP A 68 25.31 7.71 -1.84
CA ASP A 68 24.46 6.83 -1.04
C ASP A 68 22.97 6.92 -1.39
N CYS A 69 22.58 7.73 -2.39
CA CYS A 69 21.18 7.93 -2.73
C CYS A 69 20.61 6.76 -3.53
N PRO A 70 19.32 6.41 -3.30
CA PRO A 70 18.67 5.33 -4.03
C PRO A 70 18.45 5.68 -5.50
N ASN A 71 18.62 4.69 -6.37
CA ASN A 71 18.35 4.72 -7.80
C ASN A 71 17.73 3.39 -8.21
N GLY A 72 16.66 3.39 -8.99
CA GLY A 72 16.04 2.16 -9.48
C GLY A 72 14.52 2.25 -9.53
N THR A 73 13.85 1.15 -9.19
CA THR A 73 12.39 1.05 -9.32
C THR A 73 11.75 0.35 -8.14
N VAL A 74 10.59 0.84 -7.73
CA VAL A 74 9.75 0.23 -6.68
C VAL A 74 8.33 0.03 -7.21
N PHE A 75 7.65 -0.98 -6.68
CA PHE A 75 6.34 -1.42 -7.15
C PHE A 75 5.37 -1.53 -5.99
N TYR A 76 4.16 -1.03 -6.19
CA TYR A 76 3.08 -1.05 -5.19
C TYR A 76 1.82 -1.70 -5.74
N ASP A 77 1.07 -2.42 -4.91
CA ASP A 77 -0.27 -2.92 -5.26
C ASP A 77 -1.38 -1.90 -4.99
N ASN A 78 -2.62 -2.24 -5.31
CA ASN A 78 -3.82 -1.43 -5.04
C ASN A 78 -4.08 -1.17 -3.54
N ASN A 79 -3.58 -2.04 -2.67
CA ASN A 79 -3.68 -1.89 -1.23
C ASN A 79 -2.49 -1.09 -0.66
N CYS A 80 -1.63 -0.57 -1.55
CA CYS A 80 -0.48 0.28 -1.21
C CYS A 80 0.65 -0.47 -0.51
N ASN A 81 0.68 -1.81 -0.62
CA ASN A 81 1.83 -2.60 -0.20
C ASN A 81 2.95 -2.44 -1.21
N GLN A 82 4.18 -2.23 -0.74
CA GLN A 82 5.34 -2.37 -1.61
C GLN A 82 5.55 -3.86 -1.90
N ILE A 83 5.34 -4.28 -3.13
CA ILE A 83 5.41 -5.68 -3.57
C ILE A 83 6.76 -6.05 -4.16
N ALA A 84 7.53 -5.06 -4.63
CA ALA A 84 8.88 -5.25 -5.12
C ALA A 84 9.73 -3.98 -5.03
N SER A 85 11.04 -4.17 -4.98
CA SER A 85 12.07 -3.13 -5.07
C SER A 85 13.23 -3.67 -5.86
N PHE A 86 13.75 -2.86 -6.78
CA PHE A 86 14.99 -3.10 -7.51
C PHE A 86 15.75 -1.78 -7.49
N VAL A 87 16.35 -1.48 -6.34
CA VAL A 87 17.00 -0.20 -6.06
C VAL A 87 18.47 -0.45 -5.74
N MET A 88 19.33 0.43 -6.21
CA MET A 88 20.74 0.53 -5.86
C MET A 88 20.94 1.85 -5.11
N GLY A 89 21.55 1.78 -3.92
CA GLY A 89 22.01 2.96 -3.18
C GLY A 89 23.34 2.63 -2.52
N ARG A 90 23.43 2.74 -1.20
CA ARG A 90 24.57 2.22 -0.42
C ARG A 90 24.87 0.73 -0.65
N GLY A 91 23.88 -0.02 -1.14
CA GLY A 91 24.05 -1.36 -1.68
C GLY A 91 22.87 -1.73 -2.59
N PRO A 92 22.95 -2.83 -3.35
CA PRO A 92 21.82 -3.34 -4.11
C PRO A 92 20.76 -3.88 -3.14
N MET A 93 19.53 -3.37 -3.27
CA MET A 93 18.35 -3.79 -2.55
C MET A 93 17.31 -4.27 -3.56
N ALA A 94 17.42 -5.55 -3.91
CA ALA A 94 16.42 -6.26 -4.71
C ALA A 94 15.56 -7.14 -3.80
N HIS A 95 14.24 -6.98 -3.85
CA HIS A 95 13.30 -7.92 -3.25
C HIS A 95 12.01 -7.99 -4.06
N ILE A 96 11.32 -9.11 -3.92
CA ILE A 96 9.98 -9.33 -4.46
C ILE A 96 9.16 -10.12 -3.45
N ASN A 97 7.92 -9.74 -3.21
CA ASN A 97 7.03 -10.45 -2.30
C ASN A 97 6.54 -11.75 -2.93
N TYR A 98 6.19 -12.71 -2.08
CA TYR A 98 5.55 -13.95 -2.52
C TYR A 98 4.30 -13.65 -3.37
N GLY A 99 4.04 -14.47 -4.39
CA GLY A 99 2.92 -14.28 -5.32
C GLY A 99 3.21 -13.31 -6.48
N TYR A 100 4.40 -12.69 -6.49
CA TYR A 100 4.87 -11.88 -7.62
C TYR A 100 6.14 -12.47 -8.23
N ASN A 101 6.37 -12.19 -9.51
CA ASN A 101 7.60 -12.60 -10.21
C ASN A 101 8.27 -11.41 -10.92
N ALA A 102 9.59 -11.42 -11.10
CA ALA A 102 10.28 -10.26 -11.68
C ALA A 102 9.95 -10.07 -13.18
N LEU A 103 9.67 -11.16 -13.90
CA LEU A 103 9.34 -11.14 -15.32
C LEU A 103 8.03 -10.41 -15.62
N GLU A 104 6.97 -10.65 -14.83
CA GLU A 104 5.67 -9.99 -14.98
C GLU A 104 5.75 -8.48 -14.68
N LEU A 105 6.78 -8.05 -13.95
CA LEU A 105 7.09 -6.65 -13.67
C LEU A 105 8.05 -6.02 -14.71
N GLY A 106 8.42 -6.76 -15.75
CA GLY A 106 9.38 -6.30 -16.76
C GLY A 106 10.83 -6.20 -16.26
N LYS A 107 11.17 -6.91 -15.18
CA LYS A 107 12.51 -6.94 -14.56
C LYS A 107 13.18 -8.30 -14.76
N GLY A 108 13.18 -8.81 -16.00
CA GLY A 108 13.69 -10.14 -16.34
C GLY A 108 15.14 -10.41 -15.97
N ALA A 109 15.99 -9.37 -15.89
CA ALA A 109 17.35 -9.48 -15.37
C ALA A 109 17.44 -9.94 -13.91
N TYR A 110 16.32 -9.86 -13.16
CA TYR A 110 16.17 -10.34 -11.79
C TYR A 110 15.34 -11.64 -11.72
N GLY A 111 15.28 -12.41 -12.81
CA GLY A 111 14.46 -13.63 -12.89
C GLY A 111 14.75 -14.67 -11.80
N ASP A 112 16.00 -14.75 -11.35
CA ASP A 112 16.45 -15.70 -10.31
C ASP A 112 16.26 -15.18 -8.87
N LEU A 113 15.69 -13.98 -8.70
CA LEU A 113 15.45 -13.40 -7.39
C LEU A 113 14.43 -14.23 -6.60
N LYS A 114 14.87 -14.83 -5.49
CA LYS A 114 13.99 -15.58 -4.59
C LYS A 114 12.95 -14.64 -3.96
N PRO A 115 11.64 -14.94 -4.06
CA PRO A 115 10.62 -14.17 -3.36
C PRO A 115 10.81 -14.23 -1.85
N ARG A 116 10.31 -13.20 -1.16
CA ARG A 116 10.20 -13.20 0.30
C ARG A 116 9.32 -14.38 0.74
N LYS A 117 9.50 -14.78 2.00
CA LYS A 117 8.70 -15.84 2.62
C LYS A 117 7.21 -15.51 2.50
N GLN A 118 6.43 -16.51 2.10
CA GLN A 118 4.98 -16.44 2.09
C GLN A 118 4.47 -16.11 3.50
N LEU A 119 3.61 -15.10 3.60
CA LEU A 119 2.87 -14.82 4.83
C LEU A 119 1.82 -15.91 5.06
N PRO A 120 1.50 -16.25 6.32
CA PRO A 120 0.39 -17.16 6.61
C PRO A 120 -0.90 -16.68 5.94
N PRO A 121 -1.75 -17.62 5.47
CA PRO A 121 -2.99 -17.28 4.80
C PRO A 121 -3.86 -16.40 5.69
N VAL A 122 -4.61 -15.50 5.06
CA VAL A 122 -5.58 -14.68 5.77
C VAL A 122 -6.72 -15.62 6.23
N PRO A 123 -7.14 -15.58 7.50
CA PRO A 123 -8.23 -16.41 7.98
C PRO A 123 -9.53 -16.09 7.26
N THR A 124 -10.32 -17.12 6.96
CA THR A 124 -11.59 -16.99 6.22
C THR A 124 -12.52 -15.96 6.82
N CYS A 125 -12.58 -15.85 8.15
CA CYS A 125 -13.42 -14.86 8.82
C CYS A 125 -13.01 -13.41 8.49
N VAL A 126 -11.71 -13.13 8.31
CA VAL A 126 -11.20 -11.82 7.87
C VAL A 126 -11.42 -11.63 6.38
N GLU A 127 -11.17 -12.66 5.56
CA GLU A 127 -11.41 -12.64 4.11
C GLU A 127 -12.87 -12.30 3.78
N MET A 128 -13.82 -12.93 4.48
CA MET A 128 -15.26 -12.66 4.32
C MET A 128 -15.62 -11.20 4.66
N LYS A 129 -14.95 -10.59 5.64
CA LYS A 129 -15.16 -9.17 5.97
C LYS A 129 -14.60 -8.26 4.88
N ILE A 130 -13.43 -8.57 4.33
CA ILE A 130 -12.80 -7.82 3.24
C ILE A 130 -13.62 -7.93 1.95
N ALA A 131 -14.22 -9.08 1.67
CA ALA A 131 -15.09 -9.27 0.52
C ALA A 131 -16.38 -8.41 0.59
N ASN A 132 -16.81 -7.99 1.79
CA ASN A 132 -17.97 -7.12 1.99
C ASN A 132 -17.54 -5.66 2.22
N VAL A 133 -17.10 -5.01 1.14
CA VAL A 133 -16.58 -3.62 1.16
C VAL A 133 -17.61 -2.62 1.68
N ASP A 134 -18.90 -2.79 1.37
CA ASP A 134 -19.97 -1.90 1.86
C ASP A 134 -20.10 -1.96 3.38
N SER A 135 -20.00 -3.16 3.96
CA SER A 135 -20.00 -3.32 5.41
C SER A 135 -18.79 -2.65 6.07
N LEU A 136 -17.60 -2.74 5.46
CA LEU A 136 -16.39 -2.07 5.96
C LEU A 136 -16.57 -0.55 5.92
N ASN A 137 -17.06 -0.03 4.79
CA ASN A 137 -17.31 1.38 4.59
C ASN A 137 -18.33 1.94 5.59
N LYS A 138 -19.45 1.21 5.79
CA LYS A 138 -20.49 1.59 6.76
C LYS A 138 -19.98 1.56 8.20
N ALA A 139 -19.08 0.63 8.53
CA ALA A 139 -18.43 0.57 9.83
C ALA A 139 -17.38 1.68 10.03
N GLY A 140 -17.03 2.43 8.98
CA GLY A 140 -16.00 3.48 9.05
C GLY A 140 -14.57 2.93 9.00
N VAL A 141 -14.39 1.67 8.57
CA VAL A 141 -13.08 1.05 8.38
C VAL A 141 -12.40 1.69 7.18
N VAL A 142 -11.17 2.14 7.37
CA VAL A 142 -10.32 2.72 6.31
C VAL A 142 -9.25 1.73 5.84
N ARG A 143 -8.76 0.86 6.73
CA ARG A 143 -7.78 -0.17 6.39
C ARG A 143 -8.02 -1.44 7.18
N VAL A 144 -7.71 -2.58 6.58
CA VAL A 144 -7.57 -3.84 7.31
C VAL A 144 -6.10 -4.25 7.25
N LEU A 145 -5.47 -4.40 8.40
CA LEU A 145 -4.04 -4.64 8.55
C LEU A 145 -3.79 -6.03 9.12
N GLN A 146 -2.86 -6.76 8.52
CA GLN A 146 -2.20 -7.91 9.13
C GLN A 146 -0.93 -7.40 9.82
N VAL A 147 -0.80 -7.65 11.11
CA VAL A 147 0.31 -7.15 11.93
C VAL A 147 0.97 -8.28 12.71
N SER A 148 2.26 -8.13 13.00
CA SER A 148 2.99 -8.92 13.99
C SER A 148 3.06 -8.12 15.29
N ILE A 149 2.59 -8.70 16.38
CA ILE A 149 2.72 -8.15 17.73
C ILE A 149 3.28 -9.26 18.61
N LYS A 150 4.44 -9.01 19.23
CA LYS A 150 5.30 -10.07 19.79
C LYS A 150 5.55 -11.13 18.71
N ASP A 151 5.09 -12.36 18.97
CA ASP A 151 5.23 -13.53 18.11
C ASP A 151 3.89 -13.98 17.50
N GLN A 152 2.85 -13.15 17.61
CA GLN A 152 1.51 -13.44 17.07
C GLN A 152 1.23 -12.60 15.82
N ILE A 153 0.52 -13.21 14.87
CA ILE A 153 -0.06 -12.50 13.73
C ILE A 153 -1.48 -12.16 14.09
N LEU A 154 -1.79 -10.87 14.10
CA LEU A 154 -3.10 -10.34 14.45
C LEU A 154 -3.65 -9.45 13.34
N TYR A 155 -4.96 -9.23 13.39
CA TYR A 155 -5.71 -8.48 12.39
C TYR A 155 -6.34 -7.25 13.03
N HIS A 156 -6.14 -6.10 12.41
CA HIS A 156 -6.66 -4.83 12.89
C HIS A 156 -7.54 -4.18 11.82
N PHE A 157 -8.77 -3.85 12.22
CA PHE A 157 -9.69 -3.03 11.44
C PHE A 157 -9.49 -1.59 11.86
N GLU A 158 -8.71 -0.86 11.09
CA GLU A 158 -8.42 0.54 11.36
C GLU A 158 -9.59 1.41 10.90
N HIS A 159 -10.06 2.29 11.78
CA HIS A 159 -11.18 3.17 11.53
C HIS A 159 -10.71 4.61 11.31
N ALA A 160 -11.49 5.39 10.57
CA ALA A 160 -11.25 6.83 10.46
C ALA A 160 -11.26 7.48 11.86
N VAL A 161 -10.37 8.44 12.08
CA VAL A 161 -10.37 9.22 13.32
C VAL A 161 -11.69 10.01 13.38
N PRO A 162 -12.50 9.84 14.45
CA PRO A 162 -13.74 10.60 14.60
C PRO A 162 -13.45 12.10 14.58
N LYS A 163 -14.34 12.90 13.98
CA LYS A 163 -14.12 14.35 13.81
C LYS A 163 -13.90 15.05 15.15
N GLU A 164 -14.58 14.59 16.19
CA GLU A 164 -14.52 15.10 17.56
C GLU A 164 -13.14 14.89 18.19
N LYS A 165 -12.34 13.94 17.68
CA LYS A 165 -11.00 13.62 18.18
C LYS A 165 -9.86 14.24 17.38
N LEU A 166 -10.12 14.86 16.21
CA LEU A 166 -9.08 15.37 15.30
C LEU A 166 -8.13 16.40 15.96
N ASN A 167 -8.64 17.21 16.90
CA ASN A 167 -7.87 18.25 17.60
C ASN A 167 -7.76 18.00 19.10
N CYS A 168 -8.08 16.79 19.56
CA CYS A 168 -8.13 16.50 20.99
C CYS A 168 -6.74 16.09 21.51
N LYS A 169 -6.11 16.99 22.29
CA LYS A 169 -4.77 16.78 22.86
C LYS A 169 -4.72 15.61 23.85
N ASP A 170 -5.79 15.41 24.62
CA ASP A 170 -5.84 14.43 25.72
C ASP A 170 -6.82 13.27 25.46
N CYS A 171 -7.15 13.00 24.19
CA CYS A 171 -8.00 11.88 23.85
C CYS A 171 -7.21 10.57 23.76
N SER A 172 -7.76 9.52 24.36
CA SER A 172 -7.28 8.17 24.13
C SER A 172 -7.95 7.54 22.90
N SER A 173 -7.21 6.63 22.26
CA SER A 173 -7.69 5.79 21.17
C SER A 173 -7.58 4.34 21.57
N THR A 174 -8.62 3.57 21.27
CA THR A 174 -8.66 2.13 21.56
C THR A 174 -8.49 1.36 20.26
N PHE A 175 -7.55 0.43 20.28
CA PHE A 175 -7.18 -0.42 19.15
C PHE A 175 -7.48 -1.87 19.52
N LYS A 176 -8.34 -2.51 18.73
CA LYS A 176 -8.69 -3.93 18.89
C LYS A 176 -7.97 -4.75 17.83
N TYR A 177 -7.41 -5.87 18.27
CA TYR A 177 -6.70 -6.82 17.44
C TYR A 177 -7.32 -8.20 17.59
N TYR A 178 -7.51 -8.87 16.46
CA TYR A 178 -8.17 -10.17 16.39
C TYR A 178 -7.17 -11.23 15.94
N ASP A 179 -7.29 -12.45 16.47
CA ASP A 179 -6.48 -13.59 16.06
C ASP A 179 -7.03 -14.28 14.80
N GLU A 180 -6.47 -15.44 14.46
CA GLU A 180 -6.88 -16.26 13.32
C GLU A 180 -8.32 -16.82 13.43
N ASN A 181 -8.88 -16.87 14.63
CA ASN A 181 -10.26 -17.31 14.87
C ASN A 181 -11.24 -16.13 14.90
N CYS A 182 -10.76 -14.92 14.57
CA CYS A 182 -11.49 -13.66 14.73
C CYS A 182 -11.98 -13.40 16.16
N THR A 183 -11.32 -14.00 17.15
CA THR A 183 -11.55 -13.67 18.56
C THR A 183 -10.70 -12.47 18.97
N LEU A 184 -11.22 -11.66 19.89
CA LEU A 184 -10.51 -10.47 20.36
C LEU A 184 -9.30 -10.92 21.19
N ALA A 185 -8.11 -10.82 20.61
CA ALA A 185 -6.87 -11.27 21.22
C ALA A 185 -6.19 -10.17 22.03
N ALA A 186 -6.22 -8.93 21.53
CA ALA A 186 -5.60 -7.81 22.23
C ALA A 186 -6.42 -6.53 22.12
N THR A 187 -6.42 -5.75 23.20
CA THR A 187 -6.91 -4.37 23.19
C THR A 187 -5.83 -3.45 23.74
N PHE A 188 -5.52 -2.40 22.99
CA PHE A 188 -4.61 -1.34 23.43
C PHE A 188 -5.37 -0.03 23.53
N THR A 189 -5.13 0.72 24.61
CA THR A 189 -5.61 2.10 24.75
C THR A 189 -4.40 3.00 24.82
N VAL A 190 -4.27 3.93 23.88
CA VAL A 190 -3.10 4.79 23.73
C VAL A 190 -3.53 6.25 23.69
N GLY A 191 -2.87 7.08 24.50
CA GLY A 191 -3.08 8.52 24.56
C GLY A 191 -3.99 8.95 25.72
N GLY A 192 -4.14 10.27 25.83
CA GLY A 192 -4.83 10.91 26.96
C GLY A 192 -4.12 10.77 28.30
N ILE A 193 -4.82 11.17 29.36
CA ILE A 193 -4.32 11.17 30.76
C ILE A 193 -3.89 9.76 31.20
N VAL A 194 -4.50 8.73 30.60
CA VAL A 194 -4.30 7.32 30.95
C VAL A 194 -3.00 6.73 30.42
N GLY A 195 -2.28 7.44 29.53
CA GLY A 195 -1.05 6.95 28.90
C GLY A 195 -1.31 5.79 27.94
N ALA A 196 -0.52 4.72 28.06
CA ALA A 196 -0.68 3.51 27.24
C ALA A 196 -1.03 2.30 28.13
N LYS A 197 -2.11 1.60 27.77
CA LYS A 197 -2.60 0.38 28.43
C LYS A 197 -2.77 -0.73 27.41
N ALA A 198 -2.61 -1.97 27.87
CA ALA A 198 -2.81 -3.18 27.08
C ALA A 198 -3.67 -4.17 27.87
N SER A 199 -4.38 -5.05 27.16
CA SER A 199 -5.07 -6.20 27.74
C SER A 199 -4.09 -7.23 28.32
N GLU A 200 -4.60 -8.14 29.15
CA GLU A 200 -3.82 -9.24 29.72
C GLU A 200 -3.05 -10.01 28.62
N GLY A 201 -1.83 -10.43 28.94
CA GLY A 201 -0.92 -11.09 27.98
C GLY A 201 -0.12 -10.12 27.10
N PHE A 202 -0.41 -8.81 27.12
CA PHE A 202 0.31 -7.78 26.35
C PHE A 202 0.84 -6.66 27.25
N ALA A 203 1.96 -6.07 26.84
CA ALA A 203 2.54 -4.87 27.43
C ALA A 203 2.23 -3.65 26.53
N PRO A 204 2.09 -2.44 27.10
CA PRO A 204 1.87 -1.24 26.30
C PRO A 204 2.94 -0.99 25.23
N THR A 205 4.18 -1.40 25.47
CA THR A 205 5.31 -1.30 24.52
C THR A 205 5.10 -2.14 23.26
N ASP A 206 4.33 -3.23 23.33
CA ASP A 206 4.08 -4.09 22.17
C ASP A 206 3.30 -3.36 21.07
N PHE A 207 2.43 -2.41 21.45
CA PHE A 207 1.74 -1.57 20.48
C PHE A 207 2.72 -0.72 19.65
N TYR A 208 3.78 -0.21 20.27
CA TYR A 208 4.78 0.61 19.58
C TYR A 208 5.78 -0.24 18.80
N ASN A 209 6.03 -1.47 19.24
CA ASN A 209 6.89 -2.43 18.56
C ASN A 209 6.20 -3.24 17.46
N LYS A 210 4.88 -3.09 17.29
CA LYS A 210 4.11 -3.80 16.26
C LYS A 210 4.67 -3.53 14.87
N ARG A 211 4.58 -4.54 14.00
CA ARG A 211 5.01 -4.44 12.61
C ARG A 211 3.83 -4.73 11.69
N THR A 212 3.49 -3.81 10.79
CA THR A 212 2.55 -4.11 9.72
C THR A 212 3.22 -5.05 8.73
N LEU A 213 2.65 -6.23 8.54
CA LEU A 213 3.13 -7.22 7.58
C LEU A 213 2.53 -6.97 6.21
N GLN A 214 1.22 -6.70 6.17
CA GLN A 214 0.47 -6.46 4.94
C GLN A 214 -0.79 -5.61 5.21
N ILE A 215 -1.12 -4.76 4.26
CA ILE A 215 -2.43 -4.09 4.15
C ILE A 215 -3.31 -5.00 3.28
N LEU A 216 -4.34 -5.58 3.90
CA LEU A 216 -5.24 -6.52 3.24
C LEU A 216 -6.38 -5.81 2.50
N TYR A 217 -6.75 -4.64 2.99
CA TYR A 217 -7.73 -3.73 2.39
C TYR A 217 -7.33 -2.30 2.67
N ASN A 218 -7.48 -1.43 1.67
CA ASN A 218 -7.31 0.00 1.82
C ASN A 218 -8.43 0.76 1.12
N LYS A 219 -9.09 1.66 1.86
CA LYS A 219 -10.07 2.59 1.33
C LYS A 219 -9.33 3.74 0.64
N ASN A 220 -9.09 3.57 -0.66
CA ASN A 220 -8.40 4.54 -1.51
C ASN A 220 -9.21 5.80 -1.77
#